data_AF-A0A2N8SKR5-F1
#
_entry.id   AF-A0A2N8SKR5-F1
#
_cell.length_a   1.000
_cell.length_b   1.000
_cell.length_c   1.000
_cell.angle_alpha   90.00
_cell.angle_beta   90.00
_cell.angle_gamma   90.00
#
_symmetry.space_group_name_H-M   'P 1'
#
loop_
_entity.id
_entity.type
_entity.pdbx_description
1 polymer ?
#
loop_
_entity_poly.entity_id
_entity_poly.type
_entity_poly.pdbx_seq_one_letter_code
_entity_poly.pdbx_strand_id
1 'polypeptide(L)'
;MPTLHYLNFEGHDLCVAHRPDGLVLLDGTALARLLGYDDELGALHSHCRVEGFIFCSQPRPTIWIDIHNTYCLVIRSESSVAKRLGHWISHWLLPRFSDQRSQPHVRKAVIGEQPLRVLNWRDECWISLHGAIRLLRIADQNVVKALADLRSFR
;
A
#
# COMPACT_ATOMS: atom_id res chain seq x y z
N MET A 1 -2.00 -12.60 9.40
CA MET A 1 -1.64 -11.64 10.48
C MET A 1 -0.61 -10.66 9.94
N PRO A 2 -0.59 -9.39 10.39
CA PRO A 2 0.44 -8.45 9.99
C PRO A 2 1.83 -8.91 10.44
N THR A 3 2.83 -8.78 9.58
CA THR A 3 4.24 -8.98 9.91
C THR A 3 4.78 -7.69 10.50
N LEU A 4 5.45 -7.80 11.64
CA LEU A 4 6.11 -6.65 12.27
C LEU A 4 7.54 -6.52 11.78
N HIS A 5 7.94 -5.27 11.55
CA HIS A 5 9.28 -4.88 11.18
C HIS A 5 9.72 -3.74 12.10
N TYR A 6 10.97 -3.79 12.54
CA TYR A 6 11.61 -2.68 13.24
C TYR A 6 12.60 -2.04 12.28
N LEU A 7 12.35 -0.79 11.92
CA LEU A 7 13.15 -0.06 10.94
C LEU A 7 13.75 1.16 11.60
N ASN A 8 15.05 1.34 11.40
CA ASN A 8 15.76 2.45 11.99
C ASN A 8 15.59 3.74 11.16
N PHE A 9 15.27 4.83 11.85
CA PHE A 9 15.28 6.19 11.34
C PHE A 9 16.04 7.09 12.31
N GLU A 10 17.20 7.60 11.89
CA GLU A 10 18.04 8.52 12.68
C GLU A 10 18.28 8.04 14.12
N GLY A 11 18.55 6.73 14.31
CA GLY A 11 18.78 6.15 15.63
C GLY A 11 17.51 5.77 16.41
N HIS A 12 16.33 5.98 15.84
CA HIS A 12 15.05 5.57 16.43
C HIS A 12 14.50 4.33 15.72
N ASP A 13 14.17 3.30 16.49
CA ASP A 13 13.53 2.10 15.94
C ASP A 13 12.03 2.29 15.83
N LEU A 14 11.54 2.39 14.60
CA LEU A 14 10.13 2.53 14.28
C LEU A 14 9.51 1.16 14.03
N CYS A 15 8.44 0.87 14.76
CA CYS A 15 7.65 -0.34 14.56
C CYS A 15 6.70 -0.15 13.37
N VAL A 16 6.79 -1.06 12.41
CA VAL A 16 6.01 -1.03 11.17
C VAL A 16 5.30 -2.36 11.00
N ALA A 17 3.97 -2.32 10.93
CA ALA A 17 3.16 -3.49 10.63
C ALA A 17 2.85 -3.53 9.14
N HIS A 18 3.24 -4.61 8.48
CA HIS A 18 2.93 -4.89 7.08
C HIS A 18 1.85 -5.96 7.00
N ARG A 19 0.68 -5.61 6.48
CA ARG A 19 -0.44 -6.54 6.31
C ARG A 19 -0.34 -7.29 4.97
N PRO A 20 -0.92 -8.50 4.87
CA PRO A 20 -0.93 -9.26 3.62
C PRO A 20 -1.62 -8.59 2.43
N ASP A 21 -2.50 -7.62 2.67
CA ASP A 21 -3.17 -6.81 1.65
C ASP A 21 -2.30 -5.62 1.16
N GLY A 22 -1.03 -5.56 1.59
CA GLY A 22 -0.07 -4.53 1.20
C GLY A 22 -0.20 -3.22 2.00
N LEU A 23 -1.05 -3.17 3.03
CA LEU A 23 -1.12 -2.02 3.92
C LEU A 23 0.11 -1.97 4.82
N VAL A 24 0.76 -0.80 4.82
CA VAL A 24 1.88 -0.47 5.72
C VAL A 24 1.35 0.46 6.80
N LEU A 25 1.52 0.06 8.05
CA LEU A 25 1.03 0.79 9.21
C LEU A 25 2.19 1.11 10.14
N LEU A 26 2.11 2.27 10.79
CA LEU A 26 3.10 2.70 11.78
C LEU A 26 2.43 2.91 13.14
N ASP A 27 3.22 2.76 14.20
CA ASP A 27 2.79 3.13 15.55
C ASP A 27 2.61 4.66 15.63
N GLY A 28 1.35 5.10 15.72
CA GLY A 28 1.00 6.50 15.73
C GLY A 28 1.50 7.25 16.96
N THR A 29 1.51 6.61 18.13
CA THR A 29 2.01 7.24 19.37
C THR A 29 3.51 7.44 19.30
N ALA A 30 4.25 6.41 18.84
CA ALA A 30 5.70 6.52 18.66
C ALA A 30 6.08 7.59 17.63
N LEU A 31 5.32 7.68 16.53
CA LEU A 31 5.51 8.71 15.51
C LEU A 31 5.23 10.12 16.03
N ALA A 32 4.12 10.32 16.76
CA ALA A 32 3.81 11.62 17.33
C ALA A 32 4.90 12.10 18.29
N ARG A 33 5.44 11.19 19.12
CA ARG A 33 6.57 11.48 20.00
C ARG A 33 7.84 11.85 19.22
N LEU A 34 8.17 11.10 18.17
CA LEU A 34 9.32 11.40 17.30
C LEU A 34 9.18 12.78 16.64
N LEU A 35 7.96 13.18 16.31
CA LEU A 35 7.63 14.48 15.73
C LEU A 35 7.56 15.62 16.77
N GLY A 36 7.85 15.33 18.04
CA GLY A 36 7.92 16.34 19.11
C GLY A 36 6.56 16.86 19.56
N TYR A 37 5.48 16.11 19.37
CA TYR A 37 4.19 16.45 19.96
C TYR A 37 4.19 16.14 21.46
N ASP A 38 3.89 17.12 22.30
CA ASP A 38 3.81 16.97 23.75
C ASP A 38 2.63 16.08 24.20
N ASP A 39 1.51 16.16 23.47
CA ASP A 39 0.33 15.29 23.63
C ASP A 39 0.17 14.42 22.39
N GLU A 40 0.65 13.18 22.46
CA GLU A 40 0.63 12.26 21.32
C GLU A 40 -0.79 11.88 20.92
N LEU A 41 -1.67 11.65 21.89
CA LEU A 41 -3.07 11.27 21.64
C LEU A 41 -3.87 12.46 21.11
N GLY A 42 -3.63 13.66 21.65
CA GLY A 42 -4.19 14.90 21.13
C GLY A 42 -3.77 15.15 19.69
N ALA A 43 -2.48 14.97 19.36
CA ALA A 43 -1.99 15.12 17.99
C ALA A 43 -2.65 14.13 17.02
N LEU A 44 -2.77 12.85 17.42
CA LEU A 44 -3.48 11.85 16.63
C LEU A 44 -4.94 12.24 16.42
N HIS A 45 -5.64 12.66 17.47
CA HIS A 45 -7.03 13.08 17.38
C HIS A 45 -7.22 14.34 16.51
N SER A 46 -6.31 15.31 16.59
CA SER A 46 -6.41 16.59 15.88
C SER A 46 -5.99 16.52 14.41
N HIS A 47 -5.16 15.53 14.03
CA HIS A 47 -4.53 15.52 12.70
C HIS A 47 -4.83 14.26 11.88
N CYS A 48 -5.18 13.14 12.51
CA CYS A 48 -5.49 11.91 11.81
C CYS A 48 -6.99 11.76 11.57
N ARG A 49 -7.33 10.99 10.53
CA ARG A 49 -8.71 10.60 10.21
C ARG A 49 -9.05 9.26 10.83
N VAL A 50 -10.29 9.10 11.28
CA VAL A 50 -10.76 7.88 11.96
C VAL A 50 -10.56 6.63 11.09
N GLU A 51 -10.75 6.75 9.77
CA GLU A 51 -10.66 5.64 8.81
C GLU A 51 -9.24 5.07 8.67
N GLY A 52 -8.22 5.87 8.97
CA GLY A 52 -6.82 5.45 8.90
C GLY A 52 -6.28 4.85 10.20
N PHE A 53 -7.12 4.70 11.24
CA PHE A 53 -6.73 3.98 12.46
C PHE A 53 -7.07 2.50 12.35
N ILE A 54 -6.10 1.66 12.73
CA ILE A 54 -6.25 0.21 12.71
C ILE A 54 -5.91 -0.35 14.08
N PHE A 55 -6.83 -1.12 14.64
CA PHE A 55 -6.63 -1.85 15.87
C PHE A 55 -6.24 -3.28 15.51
N CYS A 56 -4.94 -3.59 15.58
CA CYS A 56 -4.47 -4.97 15.37
C CYS A 56 -4.69 -5.80 16.65
N SER A 57 -4.99 -7.08 16.48
CA SER A 57 -5.09 -8.09 17.55
C SER A 57 -3.71 -8.49 18.10
N GLN A 58 -2.91 -7.51 18.49
CA GLN A 58 -1.61 -7.70 19.09
C GLN A 58 -1.70 -7.66 20.62
N PRO A 59 -0.79 -8.35 21.33
CA PRO A 59 -0.83 -8.43 22.80
C PRO A 59 -0.68 -7.08 23.50
N ARG A 60 -0.20 -6.04 22.80
CA ARG A 60 -0.12 -4.68 23.31
C ARG A 60 -1.06 -3.77 22.50
N PRO A 61 -1.96 -3.01 23.15
CA PRO A 61 -2.80 -2.05 22.46
C PRO A 61 -1.92 -0.98 21.83
N THR A 62 -1.78 -1.02 20.51
CA THR A 62 -0.99 -0.07 19.72
C THR A 62 -1.93 0.61 18.76
N ILE A 63 -1.86 1.94 18.68
CA ILE A 63 -2.66 2.73 17.76
C ILE A 63 -1.93 2.73 16.42
N TRP A 64 -2.30 1.80 15.55
CA TRP A 64 -1.72 1.77 14.21
C TRP A 64 -2.38 2.80 13.32
N ILE A 65 -1.57 3.55 12.60
CA ILE A 65 -2.03 4.50 11.60
C ILE A 65 -1.50 4.12 10.23
N ASP A 66 -2.33 4.31 9.21
CA ASP A 66 -1.92 4.13 7.82
C ASP A 66 -0.93 5.22 7.36
N ILE A 67 -0.45 5.06 6.13
CA ILE A 67 0.48 6.01 5.51
C ILE A 67 -0.15 7.39 5.34
N HIS A 68 -1.45 7.47 5.05
CA HIS A 68 -2.11 8.76 4.90
C HIS A 68 -2.09 9.55 6.21
N ASN A 69 -2.52 8.95 7.31
CA ASN A 69 -2.50 9.55 8.64
C ASN A 69 -1.07 9.85 9.11
N THR A 70 -0.10 8.99 8.76
CA THR A 70 1.32 9.28 9.01
C THR A 70 1.74 10.59 8.34
N TYR A 71 1.40 10.79 7.07
CA TYR A 71 1.70 12.05 6.39
C TYR A 71 0.93 13.24 6.97
N CYS A 72 -0.30 13.05 7.46
CA CYS A 72 -1.03 14.11 8.14
C CYS A 72 -0.28 14.62 9.38
N LEU A 73 0.27 13.72 10.21
CA LEU A 73 1.11 14.11 11.35
C LEU A 73 2.39 14.80 10.88
N VAL A 74 3.08 14.23 9.90
CA VAL A 74 4.33 14.79 9.39
C VAL A 74 4.14 16.21 8.85
N ILE A 75 3.09 16.45 8.05
CA ILE A 75 2.84 17.76 7.44
C ILE A 75 2.43 18.81 8.47
N ARG A 76 1.74 18.39 9.55
CA ARG A 76 1.27 19.29 10.61
C ARG A 76 2.28 19.48 11.75
N SER A 77 3.44 18.83 11.69
CA SER A 77 4.47 18.96 12.71
C SER A 77 5.39 20.14 12.39
N GLU A 78 5.70 20.94 13.41
CA GLU A 78 6.70 22.01 13.32
C GLU A 78 8.13 21.51 13.56
N SER A 79 8.30 20.22 13.86
CA SER A 79 9.61 19.64 14.14
C SER A 79 10.50 19.61 12.90
N SER A 80 11.77 19.96 13.09
CA SER A 80 12.79 19.83 12.05
C SER A 80 12.96 18.40 11.53
N VAL A 81 12.55 17.39 12.33
CA VAL A 81 12.59 15.97 11.97
C VAL A 81 11.53 15.63 10.91
N ALA A 82 10.40 16.35 10.89
CA ALA A 82 9.24 16.01 10.07
C ALA A 82 9.58 15.89 8.57
N LYS A 83 10.32 16.87 8.03
CA LYS A 83 10.71 16.85 6.60
C LYS A 83 11.60 15.65 6.27
N ARG A 84 12.52 15.28 7.17
CA ARG A 84 13.43 14.14 6.98
C ARG A 84 12.69 12.82 7.11
N LEU A 85 11.77 12.72 8.07
CA LEU A 85 10.89 11.57 8.23
C LEU A 85 10.01 11.37 6.99
N GLY A 86 9.39 12.43 6.47
CA GLY A 86 8.62 12.37 5.23
C GLY A 86 9.44 11.90 4.02
N HIS A 87 10.69 12.36 3.90
CA HIS A 87 11.62 11.88 2.88
C HIS A 87 11.97 10.39 3.08
N TRP A 88 12.27 9.97 4.30
CA TRP A 88 12.54 8.58 4.63
C TRP A 88 11.35 7.66 4.34
N ILE A 89 10.13 8.09 4.69
CA ILE A 89 8.91 7.32 4.39
C ILE A 89 8.79 7.09 2.87
N SER A 90 8.89 8.16 2.09
CA SER A 90 8.71 8.11 0.63
C SER A 90 9.83 7.37 -0.11
N HIS A 91 11.08 7.49 0.33
CA HIS A 91 12.24 7.00 -0.43
C HIS A 91 12.88 5.72 0.14
N TRP A 92 12.54 5.32 1.36
CA TRP A 92 13.10 4.15 2.02
C TRP A 92 12.04 3.20 2.55
N LEU A 93 11.06 3.70 3.31
CA LEU A 93 10.04 2.85 3.93
C LEU A 93 9.13 2.20 2.89
N LEU A 94 8.44 3.02 2.10
CA LEU A 94 7.46 2.54 1.13
C LEU A 94 8.10 1.65 0.06
N PRO A 95 9.27 1.96 -0.52
CA PRO A 95 9.94 1.06 -1.45
C PRO A 95 10.29 -0.31 -0.87
N ARG A 96 10.60 -0.39 0.44
CA ARG A 96 10.91 -1.67 1.11
C ARG A 96 9.71 -2.61 1.19
N PHE A 97 8.50 -2.06 1.29
CA PHE A 97 7.24 -2.80 1.33
C PHE A 97 6.51 -2.81 -0.01
N SER A 98 7.03 -2.09 -1.01
CA SER A 98 6.65 -2.24 -2.40
C SER A 98 7.18 -3.58 -2.89
N ASP A 99 6.44 -4.64 -2.58
CA ASP A 99 6.80 -6.03 -2.82
C ASP A 99 7.40 -6.24 -4.22
N GLN A 100 8.54 -6.93 -4.32
CA GLN A 100 9.03 -7.43 -5.62
C GLN A 100 8.04 -8.44 -6.24
N ARG A 101 7.18 -9.06 -5.42
CA ARG A 101 6.03 -9.89 -5.84
C ARG A 101 4.84 -9.08 -6.35
N SER A 102 4.82 -7.78 -6.06
CA SER A 102 3.92 -6.77 -6.59
C SER A 102 4.55 -6.00 -7.75
N GLN A 103 5.65 -6.49 -8.33
CA GLN A 103 6.12 -5.89 -9.56
C GLN A 103 5.12 -6.16 -10.67
N PRO A 104 4.78 -5.14 -11.48
CA PRO A 104 3.93 -5.33 -12.64
C PRO A 104 4.54 -6.41 -13.54
N HIS A 105 3.87 -7.56 -13.64
CA HIS A 105 4.32 -8.65 -14.50
C HIS A 105 3.46 -8.68 -15.75
N VAL A 106 4.11 -8.57 -16.91
CA VAL A 106 3.44 -8.70 -18.20
C VAL A 106 3.53 -10.14 -18.68
N ARG A 107 2.39 -10.81 -18.75
CA ARG A 107 2.27 -12.12 -19.40
C ARG A 107 1.58 -12.01 -20.75
N LYS A 108 1.75 -13.04 -21.58
CA LYS A 108 0.96 -13.22 -22.81
C LYS A 108 -0.19 -14.18 -22.51
N ALA A 109 -1.42 -13.78 -22.81
CA ALA A 109 -2.59 -14.64 -22.80
C ALA A 109 -3.08 -14.81 -24.25
N VAL A 110 -3.60 -15.98 -24.59
CA VAL A 110 -4.22 -16.23 -25.90
C VAL A 110 -5.71 -16.34 -25.69
N ILE A 111 -6.49 -15.48 -26.35
CA ILE A 111 -7.95 -15.52 -26.33
C ILE A 111 -8.43 -15.74 -27.76
N GLY A 112 -9.05 -16.89 -28.00
CA GLY A 112 -9.26 -17.38 -29.36
C GLY A 112 -7.92 -17.59 -30.07
N GLU A 113 -7.71 -16.90 -31.19
CA GLU A 113 -6.45 -16.93 -31.96
C GLU A 113 -5.55 -15.70 -31.69
N GLN A 114 -5.94 -14.81 -30.78
CA GLN A 114 -5.24 -13.53 -30.59
C GLN A 114 -4.38 -13.49 -29.32
N PRO A 115 -3.07 -13.20 -29.45
CA PRO A 115 -2.21 -12.96 -28.31
C PRO A 115 -2.46 -11.56 -27.74
N LEU A 116 -2.64 -11.50 -26.43
CA LEU A 116 -2.85 -10.29 -25.63
C LEU A 116 -1.75 -10.18 -24.57
N ARG A 117 -1.26 -8.97 -24.37
CA ARG A 117 -0.38 -8.66 -23.23
C ARG A 117 -1.26 -8.28 -22.06
N VAL A 118 -1.17 -9.05 -20.98
CA VAL A 118 -1.92 -8.86 -19.74
C VAL A 118 -0.92 -8.45 -18.68
N LEU A 119 -1.16 -7.30 -18.06
CA LEU A 119 -0.43 -6.84 -16.90
C LEU A 119 -1.14 -7.37 -15.66
N ASN A 120 -0.46 -8.20 -14.89
CA ASN A 120 -0.91 -8.61 -13.56
C ASN A 120 -0.26 -7.69 -12.52
N TRP A 121 -1.09 -7.06 -11.69
CA TRP A 121 -0.60 -6.20 -10.61
C TRP A 121 -1.61 -6.12 -9.47
N ARG A 122 -1.16 -6.34 -8.23
CA ARG A 122 -1.99 -6.25 -7.00
C ARG A 122 -3.32 -7.02 -7.11
N ASP A 123 -3.26 -8.29 -7.52
CA ASP A 123 -4.42 -9.17 -7.76
C ASP A 123 -5.40 -8.72 -8.86
N GLU A 124 -5.08 -7.65 -9.58
CA GLU A 124 -5.83 -7.16 -10.73
C GLU A 124 -5.15 -7.51 -12.05
N CYS A 125 -5.97 -7.67 -13.10
CA CYS A 125 -5.52 -7.92 -14.46
C CYS A 125 -5.89 -6.73 -15.33
N TRP A 126 -4.89 -6.15 -15.98
CA TRP A 126 -5.01 -5.00 -16.85
C TRP A 126 -4.63 -5.41 -18.29
N ILE A 127 -5.36 -4.89 -19.27
CA ILE A 127 -5.01 -4.99 -20.69
C ILE A 127 -4.92 -3.59 -21.27
N SER A 128 -4.13 -3.42 -22.33
CA SER A 128 -4.10 -2.14 -23.03
C SER A 128 -5.46 -1.85 -23.68
N LEU A 129 -5.81 -0.58 -23.85
CA LEU A 129 -7.02 -0.17 -24.57
C LEU A 129 -7.07 -0.78 -25.98
N HIS A 130 -5.92 -0.86 -26.65
CA HIS A 130 -5.80 -1.56 -27.94
C HIS A 130 -6.14 -3.06 -27.82
N GLY A 131 -5.69 -3.73 -26.77
CA GLY A 131 -6.06 -5.12 -26.48
C GLY A 131 -7.55 -5.28 -26.16
N ALA A 132 -8.14 -4.34 -25.43
CA ALA A 132 -9.57 -4.32 -25.12
C ALA A 132 -10.43 -4.14 -26.38
N ILE A 133 -10.07 -3.20 -27.27
CA ILE A 133 -10.76 -2.99 -28.55
C ILE A 133 -10.66 -4.25 -29.43
N ARG A 134 -9.49 -4.90 -29.47
CA ARG A 134 -9.31 -6.16 -30.20
C ARG A 134 -10.19 -7.28 -29.65
N LEU A 135 -10.31 -7.38 -28.33
CA LEU A 135 -11.21 -8.34 -27.68
C LEU A 135 -12.68 -8.07 -28.03
N LEU A 136 -13.11 -6.81 -27.91
CA LEU A 136 -14.50 -6.42 -28.21
C LEU A 136 -14.89 -6.68 -29.67
N ARG A 137 -13.93 -6.61 -30.61
CA ARG A 137 -14.17 -6.89 -32.04
C ARG A 137 -14.35 -8.38 -32.37
N ILE A 138 -13.86 -9.29 -31.53
CA ILE A 138 -13.95 -10.74 -31.74
C ILE A 138 -15.09 -11.33 -30.94
N ALA A 139 -15.39 -10.71 -29.80
CA ALA A 139 -16.29 -11.25 -28.81
C ALA A 139 -17.70 -10.70 -29.01
N ASP A 140 -18.36 -11.07 -30.11
CA ASP A 140 -19.79 -10.77 -30.28
C ASP A 140 -20.69 -11.71 -29.45
N GLN A 141 -20.19 -12.82 -28.90
CA GLN A 141 -21.00 -13.70 -28.02
C GLN A 141 -20.28 -14.32 -26.81
N ASN A 142 -18.96 -14.14 -26.62
CA ASN A 142 -18.22 -14.84 -25.55
C ASN A 142 -17.24 -13.94 -24.77
N VAL A 143 -17.52 -12.64 -24.64
CA VAL A 143 -16.71 -11.69 -23.84
C VAL A 143 -16.54 -12.20 -22.41
N VAL A 144 -17.62 -12.71 -21.81
CA VAL A 144 -17.63 -13.18 -20.43
C VAL A 144 -16.72 -14.38 -20.22
N LYS A 145 -16.70 -15.32 -21.17
CA LYS A 145 -15.79 -16.49 -21.13
C LYS A 145 -14.33 -16.06 -21.31
N ALA A 146 -14.06 -15.18 -22.27
CA ALA A 146 -12.73 -14.62 -22.48
C ALA A 146 -12.19 -13.87 -21.25
N LEU A 147 -13.05 -13.10 -20.56
CA LEU A 147 -12.69 -12.42 -19.30
C LEU A 147 -12.52 -13.40 -18.14
N ALA A 148 -13.30 -14.48 -18.09
CA ALA A 148 -13.14 -15.55 -17.09
C ALA A 148 -11.82 -16.30 -17.29
N ASP A 149 -11.43 -16.59 -18.54
CA ASP A 149 -10.15 -17.20 -18.89
C ASP A 149 -8.97 -16.32 -18.48
N LEU A 150 -9.11 -15.00 -18.46
CA LEU A 150 -8.06 -14.12 -17.91
C LEU A 150 -7.87 -14.30 -16.40
N ARG A 151 -8.92 -14.64 -15.66
CA ARG A 151 -8.89 -14.79 -14.19
C ARG A 151 -8.46 -16.18 -13.73
N SER A 152 -8.64 -17.23 -14.54
CA SER A 152 -8.41 -18.63 -14.14
C SER A 152 -6.94 -19.08 -14.22
N PHE A 153 -6.07 -18.34 -14.90
CA PHE A 153 -4.62 -18.58 -14.91
C PHE A 153 -3.95 -17.80 -13.77
N ARG A 154 -4.09 -18.30 -12.54
CA ARG A 154 -3.25 -17.95 -11.39
C ARG A 154 -2.08 -18.92 -11.28
#